data_AF-A0A6P3YTF2-F1
#
_entry.id   AF-A0A6P3YTF2-F1
#
_cell.length_a   1.000
_cell.length_b   1.000
_cell.length_c   1.000
_cell.angle_alpha   90.00
_cell.angle_beta   90.00
_cell.angle_gamma   90.00
#
_symmetry.space_group_name_H-M   'P 1'
#
loop_
_entity.id
_entity.type
_entity.pdbx_description
1 polymer ?
#
loop_
_entity_poly.entity_id
_entity_poly.type
_entity_poly.pdbx_seq_one_letter_code
_entity_poly.pdbx_strand_id
1 'polypeptide(L)'
;MALGKNPDVARFAQTWQLKKRYMGNLKQCEKIFIPIYDESGHWYLLIVCVKEAIAEIWDPLPNRRRRYYREENARQILRSLDIVFADEIDCVFHQSKRFEDFNLEIPENLPKQPNGYDCGIFVIKYMEDSCIANDLNKCTYIVR
;
A
#
# COMPACT_ATOMS: atom_id res chain seq x y z
N MET A 1 -16.16 14.88 -12.07
CA MET A 1 -15.68 14.06 -13.19
C MET A 1 -15.66 12.62 -12.68
N ALA A 2 -16.63 11.81 -13.09
CA ALA A 2 -16.81 10.46 -12.55
C ALA A 2 -15.83 9.46 -13.19
N LEU A 3 -15.21 8.69 -12.31
CA LEU A 3 -14.46 7.44 -12.43
C LEU A 3 -14.69 6.65 -13.73
N GLY A 4 -13.62 6.47 -14.50
CA GLY A 4 -13.51 5.44 -15.53
C GLY A 4 -12.23 4.66 -15.27
N LYS A 5 -12.32 3.32 -15.25
CA LYS A 5 -11.19 2.38 -15.13
C LYS A 5 -9.96 2.96 -15.85
N ASN A 6 -8.86 3.19 -15.15
CA ASN A 6 -7.63 3.63 -15.81
C ASN A 6 -7.17 2.48 -16.74
N PRO A 7 -7.37 2.58 -18.06
CA PRO A 7 -7.18 1.46 -18.97
C PRO A 7 -5.72 1.01 -19.01
N ASP A 8 -4.80 1.88 -18.60
CA ASP A 8 -3.38 1.58 -18.51
C ASP A 8 -3.05 0.58 -17.40
N VAL A 9 -3.72 0.66 -16.24
CA VAL A 9 -3.46 -0.25 -15.10
C VAL A 9 -3.94 -1.66 -15.44
N ALA A 10 -5.15 -1.80 -15.98
CA ALA A 10 -5.69 -3.10 -16.37
C ALA A 10 -4.85 -3.74 -17.49
N ARG A 11 -4.49 -2.95 -18.51
CA ARG A 11 -3.63 -3.39 -19.61
C ARG A 11 -2.25 -3.80 -19.13
N PHE A 12 -1.65 -3.02 -18.23
CA PHE A 12 -0.36 -3.35 -17.61
C PHE A 12 -0.44 -4.68 -16.85
N ALA A 13 -1.45 -4.83 -15.97
CA ALA A 13 -1.64 -6.03 -15.18
C ALA A 13 -1.80 -7.30 -16.05
N GLN A 14 -2.55 -7.18 -17.15
CA GLN A 14 -2.75 -8.25 -18.11
C GLN A 14 -1.48 -8.56 -18.90
N THR A 15 -0.81 -7.53 -19.45
CA THR A 15 0.39 -7.66 -20.29
C THR A 15 1.52 -8.36 -19.53
N TRP A 16 1.69 -8.00 -18.26
CA TRP A 16 2.72 -8.55 -17.39
C TRP A 16 2.27 -9.78 -16.59
N GLN A 17 1.02 -10.23 -16.79
CA GLN A 17 0.43 -11.38 -16.11
C GLN A 17 0.65 -11.35 -14.59
N LEU A 18 0.45 -10.18 -13.97
CA LEU A 18 0.83 -9.92 -12.57
C LEU A 18 0.27 -10.99 -11.62
N LYS A 19 -1.02 -11.33 -11.81
CA LYS A 19 -1.72 -12.34 -11.00
C LYS A 19 -0.99 -13.69 -11.01
N LYS A 20 -0.61 -14.15 -12.20
CA LYS A 20 0.02 -15.46 -12.38
C LYS A 20 1.45 -15.50 -11.85
N ARG A 21 2.18 -14.38 -11.95
CA ARG A 21 3.62 -14.33 -11.70
C ARG A 21 4.00 -13.89 -10.29
N TYR A 22 3.24 -12.98 -9.70
CA TYR A 22 3.69 -12.22 -8.54
C TYR A 22 2.65 -12.09 -7.42
N MET A 23 1.37 -12.43 -7.66
CA MET A 23 0.32 -12.20 -6.66
C MET A 23 -0.05 -13.50 -5.95
N GLY A 24 -0.24 -13.41 -4.63
CA GLY A 24 -0.86 -14.45 -3.82
C GLY A 24 -2.38 -14.33 -3.79
N ASN A 25 -3.03 -15.19 -3.01
CA ASN A 25 -4.48 -15.16 -2.81
C ASN A 25 -4.88 -13.99 -1.89
N LEU A 26 -5.70 -13.06 -2.39
CA LEU A 26 -6.12 -11.88 -1.64
C LEU A 26 -6.90 -12.25 -0.36
N LYS A 27 -7.68 -13.35 -0.39
CA LYS A 27 -8.45 -13.82 0.77
C LYS A 27 -7.56 -14.19 1.97
N GLN A 28 -6.31 -14.55 1.72
CA GLN A 28 -5.32 -14.90 2.76
C GLN A 28 -4.39 -13.72 3.09
N CYS A 29 -4.48 -12.62 2.35
CA CYS A 29 -3.62 -11.46 2.52
C CYS A 29 -4.09 -10.61 3.71
N GLU A 30 -3.17 -10.34 4.64
CA GLU A 30 -3.46 -9.47 5.79
C GLU A 30 -3.08 -8.01 5.50
N LYS A 31 -1.91 -7.81 4.89
CA LYS A 31 -1.37 -6.50 4.56
C LYS A 31 -0.74 -6.48 3.17
N ILE A 32 -0.89 -5.35 2.47
CA ILE A 32 -0.17 -5.06 1.23
C ILE A 32 0.79 -3.90 1.53
N PHE A 33 2.09 -4.13 1.33
CA PHE A 33 3.14 -3.12 1.52
C PHE A 33 3.52 -2.51 0.18
N ILE A 34 3.47 -1.18 0.09
CA ILE A 34 3.72 -0.45 -1.15
C ILE A 34 4.75 0.66 -0.84
N PRO A 35 6.06 0.39 -1.02
CA PRO A 35 7.06 1.44 -0.94
C PRO A 35 6.88 2.40 -2.11
N ILE A 36 6.83 3.70 -1.82
CA ILE A 36 6.59 4.75 -2.81
C ILE A 36 7.77 5.71 -2.78
N TYR A 37 8.38 5.89 -3.95
CA TYR A 37 9.34 6.95 -4.22
C TYR A 37 8.61 8.09 -4.92
N ASP A 38 8.55 9.26 -4.28
CA ASP A 38 7.95 10.44 -4.92
C ASP A 38 8.98 11.33 -5.62
N GLU A 39 8.47 12.27 -6.42
CA GLU A 39 9.25 13.23 -7.19
C GLU A 39 10.18 14.12 -6.35
N SER A 40 10.02 14.17 -5.02
CA SER A 40 10.90 14.93 -4.13
C SER A 40 12.17 14.18 -3.74
N GLY A 41 12.36 12.96 -4.24
CA GLY A 41 13.51 12.13 -3.89
C GLY A 41 13.37 11.43 -2.55
N HIS A 42 12.13 11.18 -2.09
CA HIS A 42 11.83 10.64 -0.77
C HIS A 42 11.06 9.33 -0.85
N TRP A 43 11.50 8.34 -0.07
CA TRP A 43 10.78 7.09 0.13
C TRP A 43 9.85 7.18 1.33
N TYR A 44 8.60 6.75 1.13
CA TYR A 44 7.64 6.49 2.20
C TYR A 44 6.89 5.18 1.92
N LEU A 45 6.13 4.71 2.88
CA LEU A 45 5.43 3.42 2.79
C LEU A 45 3.92 3.64 2.88
N LEU A 46 3.19 3.05 1.96
CA LEU A 46 1.75 2.83 2.10
C LEU A 46 1.52 1.38 2.54
N ILE A 47 0.79 1.20 3.64
CA ILE A 47 0.38 -0.11 4.15
C ILE A 47 -1.13 -0.21 4.01
N VAL A 48 -1.62 -1.26 3.32
CA VAL A 48 -3.05 -1.52 3.20
C VAL A 48 -3.40 -2.71 4.08
N CYS A 49 -4.14 -2.47 5.16
CA CYS A 49 -4.62 -3.47 6.11
C CYS A 49 -5.97 -4.02 5.61
N VAL A 50 -5.94 -5.20 4.99
CA VAL A 50 -7.05 -5.74 4.19
C VAL A 50 -8.27 -6.07 5.05
N LYS A 51 -8.07 -6.65 6.24
CA LYS A 51 -9.15 -7.08 7.15
C LYS A 51 -9.80 -5.88 7.83
N GLU A 52 -8.99 -4.89 8.19
CA GLU A 52 -9.39 -3.69 8.93
C GLU A 52 -10.04 -2.64 8.00
N ALA A 53 -9.84 -2.75 6.68
CA ALA A 53 -10.26 -1.76 5.70
C ALA A 53 -9.66 -0.37 5.96
N ILE A 54 -8.37 -0.36 6.33
CA ILE A 54 -7.58 0.84 6.62
C ILE A 54 -6.35 0.85 5.72
N ALA A 55 -5.94 2.04 5.28
CA ALA A 55 -4.68 2.29 4.62
C ALA A 55 -3.87 3.32 5.43
N GLU A 56 -2.58 3.07 5.64
CA GLU A 56 -1.72 3.91 6.48
C GLU A 56 -0.53 4.44 5.68
N ILE A 57 -0.23 5.73 5.82
CA ILE A 57 0.98 6.34 5.24
C ILE A 57 2.04 6.46 6.33
N TRP A 58 3.09 5.65 6.21
CA TRP A 58 4.23 5.63 7.11
C TRP A 58 5.39 6.39 6.50
N ASP A 59 5.67 7.54 7.09
CA ASP A 59 6.60 8.51 6.52
C ASP A 59 7.81 8.72 7.45
N PRO A 60 9.02 8.31 7.02
CA PRO A 60 10.25 8.53 7.77
C PRO A 60 10.62 10.00 7.95
N LEU A 61 10.24 10.88 7.00
CA LEU A 61 10.55 12.31 7.00
C LEU A 61 9.32 13.12 6.55
N PRO A 62 8.31 13.27 7.43
CA PRO A 62 7.05 13.88 7.06
C PRO A 62 7.20 15.36 6.71
N ASN A 63 6.63 15.73 5.56
CA ASN A 63 6.60 17.11 5.09
C ASN A 63 5.15 17.58 4.93
N ARG A 64 4.74 18.55 5.76
CA ARG A 64 3.36 19.10 5.76
C ARG A 64 2.92 19.61 4.39
N ARG A 65 3.83 20.19 3.59
CA ARG A 65 3.51 20.69 2.23
C ARG A 65 3.25 19.58 1.23
N ARG A 66 3.75 18.36 1.49
CA ARG A 66 3.59 17.18 0.62
C ARG A 66 2.47 16.25 1.08
N ARG A 67 1.89 16.47 2.26
CA ARG A 67 0.85 15.62 2.85
C ARG A 67 -0.31 15.35 1.88
N TYR A 68 -0.94 16.41 1.35
CA TYR A 68 -2.07 16.28 0.43
C TYR A 68 -1.71 15.46 -0.83
N TYR A 69 -0.51 15.69 -1.39
CA TYR A 69 -0.03 14.93 -2.54
C TYR A 69 0.16 13.45 -2.21
N ARG A 70 0.72 13.12 -1.04
CA ARG A 70 0.91 11.74 -0.59
C ARG A 70 -0.42 11.04 -0.35
N GLU A 71 -1.40 11.75 0.23
CA GLU A 71 -2.76 11.24 0.40
C GLU A 71 -3.45 10.96 -0.94
N GLU A 72 -3.34 11.87 -1.91
CA GLU A 72 -3.93 11.65 -3.24
C GLU A 72 -3.24 10.51 -4.00
N ASN A 73 -1.91 10.39 -3.92
CA ASN A 73 -1.19 9.25 -4.46
C ASN A 73 -1.65 7.94 -3.83
N ALA A 74 -1.83 7.90 -2.50
CA ALA A 74 -2.34 6.72 -1.82
C ALA A 74 -3.75 6.35 -2.33
N ARG A 75 -4.66 7.33 -2.49
CA ARG A 75 -5.98 7.07 -3.07
C ARG A 75 -5.93 6.56 -4.50
N GLN A 76 -5.03 7.07 -5.33
CA GLN A 76 -4.83 6.57 -6.70
C GLN A 76 -4.33 5.12 -6.70
N ILE A 77 -3.45 4.77 -5.77
CA ILE A 77 -2.98 3.40 -5.61
C ILE A 77 -4.12 2.48 -5.15
N LEU A 78 -4.93 2.89 -4.17
CA LEU A 78 -6.10 2.12 -3.72
C LEU A 78 -7.08 1.82 -4.87
N ARG A 79 -7.43 2.85 -5.67
CA ARG A 79 -8.24 2.66 -6.89
C ARG A 79 -7.60 1.70 -7.90
N SER A 80 -6.26 1.70 -7.97
CA SER A 80 -5.53 0.79 -8.85
C SER A 80 -5.56 -0.65 -8.32
N LEU A 81 -5.56 -0.85 -7.00
CA LEU A 81 -5.72 -2.16 -6.38
C LEU A 81 -7.10 -2.75 -6.69
N ASP A 82 -8.17 -1.94 -6.71
CA ASP A 82 -9.50 -2.40 -7.14
C ASP A 82 -9.50 -2.96 -8.56
N ILE A 83 -8.69 -2.39 -9.45
CA ILE A 83 -8.52 -2.88 -10.84
C ILE A 83 -7.68 -4.15 -10.86
N VAL A 84 -6.56 -4.17 -10.15
CA VAL A 84 -5.60 -5.29 -10.13
C VAL A 84 -6.22 -6.55 -9.52
N PHE A 85 -7.04 -6.39 -8.49
CA PHE A 85 -7.68 -7.50 -7.78
C PHE A 85 -9.15 -7.73 -8.18
N ALA A 86 -9.61 -7.15 -9.30
CA ALA A 86 -11.03 -7.14 -9.69
C ALA A 86 -11.74 -8.51 -9.60
N ASP A 87 -11.04 -9.61 -9.87
CA ASP A 87 -11.59 -10.98 -9.80
C ASP A 87 -11.83 -11.50 -8.36
N GLU A 88 -11.19 -10.89 -7.37
CA GLU A 88 -11.14 -11.37 -5.99
C GLU A 88 -11.89 -10.44 -5.02
N ILE A 89 -11.98 -9.14 -5.32
CA ILE A 89 -12.52 -8.14 -4.36
C ILE A 89 -13.95 -8.49 -3.92
N ASP A 90 -14.81 -8.90 -4.83
CA ASP A 90 -16.22 -9.18 -4.50
C ASP A 90 -16.34 -10.40 -3.57
N CYS A 91 -15.42 -11.36 -3.68
CA CYS A 91 -15.35 -12.53 -2.81
C CYS A 91 -14.77 -12.18 -1.43
N VAL A 92 -13.73 -11.33 -1.39
CA VAL A 92 -13.06 -10.94 -0.14
C VAL A 92 -13.87 -9.95 0.68
N PHE A 93 -14.46 -8.94 0.03
CA PHE A 93 -15.21 -7.87 0.69
C PHE A 93 -16.72 -8.09 0.67
N HIS A 94 -17.19 -9.25 0.19
CA HIS A 94 -18.62 -9.59 0.09
C HIS A 94 -19.45 -8.50 -0.60
N GLN A 95 -18.92 -7.93 -1.68
CA GLN A 95 -19.52 -6.81 -2.45
C GLN A 95 -19.80 -5.52 -1.64
N SER A 96 -19.31 -5.42 -0.40
CA SER A 96 -19.68 -4.33 0.51
C SER A 96 -18.67 -3.18 0.56
N LYS A 97 -17.43 -3.42 0.13
CA LYS A 97 -16.32 -2.46 0.20
C LYS A 97 -15.38 -2.62 -0.97
N ARG A 98 -14.65 -1.55 -1.27
CA ARG A 98 -13.53 -1.52 -2.19
C ARG A 98 -12.29 -0.95 -1.50
N PHE A 99 -11.11 -1.15 -2.09
CA PHE A 99 -9.89 -0.54 -1.57
C PHE A 99 -9.99 0.99 -1.57
N GLU A 100 -10.64 1.58 -2.58
CA GLU A 100 -10.87 3.03 -2.63
C GLU A 100 -11.69 3.59 -1.46
N ASP A 101 -12.46 2.75 -0.77
CA ASP A 101 -13.29 3.13 0.39
C ASP A 101 -12.54 3.04 1.73
N PHE A 102 -11.28 2.55 1.73
CA PHE A 102 -10.53 2.35 2.97
C PHE A 102 -10.24 3.68 3.67
N ASN A 103 -10.33 3.69 5.01
CA ASN A 103 -9.95 4.87 5.77
C ASN A 103 -8.44 5.12 5.60
N LEU A 104 -8.07 6.36 5.29
CA LEU A 104 -6.67 6.73 5.10
C LEU A 104 -6.12 7.42 6.35
N GLU A 105 -5.11 6.82 6.97
CA GLU A 105 -4.53 7.25 8.23
C GLU A 105 -3.05 7.62 8.09
N ILE A 106 -2.57 8.54 8.92
CA ILE A 106 -1.16 8.93 8.99
C ILE A 106 -0.73 8.90 10.46
N PRO A 107 -0.14 7.80 10.93
CA PRO A 107 0.27 7.68 12.32
C PRO A 107 1.36 8.69 12.69
N GLU A 108 1.17 9.40 13.81
CA GLU A 108 2.11 10.46 14.24
C GLU A 108 3.33 9.89 15.00
N ASN A 109 3.15 8.77 15.72
CA ASN A 109 4.14 8.23 16.67
C ASN A 109 5.15 7.24 16.05
N LEU A 110 5.45 7.38 14.76
CA LEU A 110 6.41 6.49 14.07
C LEU A 110 7.85 7.00 14.20
N PRO A 111 8.86 6.12 14.34
CA PRO A 111 10.27 6.50 14.37
C PRO A 111 10.67 7.34 13.16
N LYS A 112 11.16 8.56 13.36
CA LYS A 112 11.57 9.44 12.25
C LYS A 112 13.05 9.34 11.96
N GLN A 113 13.42 9.48 10.69
CA GLN A 113 14.83 9.53 10.32
C GLN A 113 15.46 10.84 10.82
N PRO A 114 16.70 10.81 11.32
CA PRO A 114 17.37 12.01 11.81
C PRO A 114 18.06 12.83 10.70
N ASN A 115 18.11 12.31 9.47
CA ASN A 115 18.86 12.87 8.34
C ASN A 115 18.02 12.92 7.05
N GLY A 116 18.63 13.20 5.90
CA GLY A 116 17.93 13.32 4.60
C GLY A 116 18.05 12.12 3.66
N TYR A 117 18.71 11.02 4.05
CA TYR A 117 19.12 9.96 3.10
C TYR A 117 18.75 8.54 3.53
N ASP A 118 18.35 8.31 4.79
CA ASP A 118 18.01 6.97 5.30
C ASP A 118 16.54 6.55 5.03
N CYS A 119 15.77 7.33 4.24
CA CYS A 119 14.33 7.09 4.04
C CYS A 119 14.03 5.66 3.56
N GLY A 120 14.84 5.12 2.64
CA GLY A 120 14.70 3.75 2.16
C GLY A 120 14.94 2.69 3.25
N ILE A 121 15.92 2.90 4.14
CA ILE A 121 16.21 1.99 5.25
C ILE A 121 15.06 2.02 6.26
N PHE A 122 14.50 3.20 6.57
CA PHE A 122 13.34 3.30 7.45
C PHE A 122 12.11 2.63 6.85
N VAL A 123 11.85 2.77 5.55
CA VAL A 123 10.77 2.05 4.86
C VAL A 123 10.93 0.53 4.99
N ILE A 124 12.14 0.00 4.85
CA ILE A 124 12.40 -1.44 5.03
C ILE A 124 12.14 -1.85 6.49
N LYS A 125 12.65 -1.09 7.47
CA LYS A 125 12.41 -1.36 8.89
C LYS A 125 10.93 -1.32 9.25
N TYR A 126 10.17 -0.38 8.71
CA TYR A 126 8.72 -0.32 8.89
C TYR A 126 8.01 -1.58 8.41
N MET A 127 8.41 -2.16 7.28
CA MET A 127 7.85 -3.43 6.80
C MET A 127 8.17 -4.58 7.77
N GLU A 128 9.37 -4.60 8.33
CA GLU A 128 9.78 -5.61 9.33
C GLU A 128 9.00 -5.46 10.64
N ASP A 129 8.99 -4.26 11.23
CA ASP A 129 8.35 -3.97 12.52
C ASP A 129 6.82 -4.14 12.48
N SER A 130 6.18 -3.74 11.37
CA SER A 130 4.73 -3.89 11.18
C SER A 130 4.27 -5.34 11.02
N CYS A 131 5.19 -6.26 10.70
CA CYS A 131 4.96 -7.69 10.73
C CYS A 131 5.14 -8.26 12.14
N ILE A 132 6.15 -7.77 12.89
CA ILE A 132 6.48 -8.24 14.24
C ILE A 132 5.42 -7.83 15.27
N ALA A 133 4.84 -6.62 15.14
CA ALA A 133 3.84 -6.11 16.07
C ALA A 133 2.53 -6.94 16.09
N ASN A 134 2.27 -7.79 15.09
CA ASN A 134 1.01 -8.52 14.94
C ASN A 134 1.09 -10.04 15.12
N ASP A 135 2.27 -10.68 15.21
CA ASP A 135 2.38 -12.09 15.57
C ASP A 135 3.86 -12.50 15.67
N LEU A 136 4.32 -12.93 16.86
CA LEU A 136 5.63 -13.57 17.08
C LEU A 136 5.80 -14.93 16.36
N ASN A 137 4.92 -15.31 15.41
CA ASN A 137 4.83 -16.68 14.90
C ASN A 137 4.42 -16.87 13.43
N LYS A 138 4.52 -15.88 12.53
CA LYS A 138 4.26 -16.13 11.09
C LYS A 138 5.33 -15.59 10.16
N CYS A 139 5.86 -16.51 9.36
CA CYS A 139 6.96 -16.37 8.42
C CYS A 139 6.80 -15.20 7.43
N THR A 140 7.89 -14.45 7.30
CA THR A 140 8.09 -13.30 6.41
C THR A 140 8.32 -13.74 4.96
N TYR A 141 7.65 -13.10 4.00
CA TYR A 141 8.08 -13.08 2.59
C TYR A 141 8.49 -11.66 2.21
N ILE A 142 9.80 -11.45 2.03
CA ILE A 142 10.35 -10.32 1.27
C ILE A 142 10.41 -10.80 -0.18
N VAL A 143 9.68 -10.14 -1.07
CA VAL A 143 9.78 -10.41 -2.52
C VAL A 143 11.20 -10.04 -2.96
N ARG A 144 11.95 -11.05 -3.41
CA ARG A 144 13.17 -10.86 -4.21
C ARG A 144 12.81 -10.68 -5.67
#